data_AF-A0A2W2EIW0-F1
#
_entry.id   AF-A0A2W2EIW0-F1
#
_cell.length_a   1.000
_cell.length_b   1.000
_cell.length_c   1.000
_cell.angle_alpha   90.00
_cell.angle_beta   90.00
_cell.angle_gamma   90.00
#
_symmetry.space_group_name_H-M   'P 1'
#
loop_
_entity.id
_entity.type
_entity.pdbx_description
1 polymer ?
#
loop_
_entity_poly.entity_id
_entity_poly.type
_entity_poly.pdbx_seq_one_letter_code
_entity_poly.pdbx_strand_id
1 'polypeptide(L)'
;MRRKLAAPVALAAAVAVFTGVFAATTSFLWAPLLAVAAALGVYFMLDDRSPAQARGDDYLDEARAKVEEALKVLRGIERLSREVQAPVARAALQSACRYVPELFDRVRAAAPNSLYSTASQIGGHLTSLDGVVRQYLDIQGKPVLYTDPEALRHSGELAFERFAAFTLDSVRLVNQGDIAQYRANLDTVAPPKLPELG
;
A
#
# COMPACT_ATOMS: atom_id res chain seq x y z
N MET A 1 -0.44 -9.21 23.16
CA MET A 1 0.77 -9.20 24.02
C MET A 1 1.46 -10.55 24.12
N ARG A 2 0.77 -11.66 24.44
CA ARG A 2 1.36 -13.03 24.52
C ARG A 2 2.20 -13.46 23.31
N ARG A 3 1.88 -12.97 22.11
CA ARG A 3 2.49 -13.35 20.81
C ARG A 3 3.83 -12.67 20.47
N LYS A 4 3.97 -11.36 20.74
CA LYS A 4 5.28 -10.69 20.66
C LYS A 4 6.29 -11.30 21.65
N LEU A 5 5.76 -11.99 22.67
CA LEU A 5 6.53 -12.71 23.67
C LEU A 5 6.77 -14.18 23.29
N ALA A 6 6.11 -14.77 22.30
CA ALA A 6 6.26 -16.20 21.98
C ALA A 6 7.69 -16.56 21.55
N ALA A 7 8.27 -15.78 20.62
CA ALA A 7 9.66 -15.95 20.21
C ALA A 7 10.67 -15.73 21.37
N PRO A 8 10.63 -14.62 22.15
CA PRO A 8 11.57 -14.44 23.26
C PRO A 8 11.33 -15.40 24.44
N VAL A 9 10.10 -15.86 24.68
CA VAL A 9 9.79 -16.85 25.72
C VAL A 9 10.23 -18.25 25.29
N ALA A 10 10.03 -18.64 24.02
CA ALA A 10 10.56 -19.88 23.47
C ALA A 10 12.09 -19.90 23.52
N LEU A 11 12.74 -18.77 23.20
CA LEU A 11 14.19 -18.62 23.32
C LEU A 11 14.65 -18.74 24.79
N ALA A 12 13.97 -18.07 25.73
CA ALA A 12 14.28 -18.17 27.15
C ALA A 12 14.12 -19.60 27.68
N ALA A 13 13.07 -20.30 27.27
CA ALA A 13 12.85 -21.71 27.60
C ALA A 13 13.96 -22.61 27.03
N ALA A 14 14.37 -22.38 25.77
CA ALA A 14 15.47 -23.09 25.14
C ALA A 14 16.78 -22.93 25.92
N VAL A 15 17.12 -21.70 26.30
CA VAL A 15 18.33 -21.39 27.08
C VAL A 15 18.27 -22.00 28.47
N ALA A 16 17.12 -21.96 29.14
CA ALA A 16 16.95 -22.56 30.45
C ALA A 16 17.10 -24.10 30.42
N VAL A 17 16.47 -24.76 29.44
CA VAL A 17 16.58 -26.22 29.25
C VAL A 17 18.00 -26.61 28.87
N PHE A 18 18.64 -25.88 27.95
CA PHE A 18 20.03 -26.13 27.57
C PHE A 18 20.95 -26.05 28.78
N THR A 19 20.86 -24.96 29.55
CA THR A 19 21.75 -24.70 30.69
C THR A 19 21.53 -25.71 31.81
N GLY A 20 20.26 -26.04 32.12
CA GLY A 20 19.91 -27.03 33.16
C GLY A 20 20.36 -28.44 32.80
N VAL A 21 20.09 -28.90 31.57
CA VAL A 21 20.49 -30.24 31.12
C VAL A 21 22.01 -30.34 31.00
N PHE A 22 22.66 -29.32 30.46
CA PHE A 22 24.10 -29.28 30.31
C PHE A 22 24.82 -29.30 31.67
N ALA A 23 24.35 -28.50 32.64
CA ALA A 23 24.92 -28.50 33.99
C ALA A 23 24.76 -29.85 34.72
N ALA A 24 23.66 -30.56 34.49
CA ALA A 24 23.38 -31.85 35.14
C ALA A 24 24.06 -33.05 34.47
N THR A 25 24.24 -33.03 33.15
CA THR A 25 24.74 -34.19 32.39
C THR A 25 26.11 -33.98 31.76
N THR A 26 26.62 -32.74 31.70
CA THR A 26 27.83 -32.34 30.94
C THR A 26 27.83 -32.82 29.48
N SER A 27 26.66 -33.19 28.95
CA SER A 27 26.52 -33.81 27.64
C SER A 27 26.16 -32.76 26.60
N PHE A 28 27.08 -32.54 25.66
CA PHE A 28 26.87 -31.65 24.52
C PHE A 28 25.92 -32.21 23.45
N LEU A 29 25.56 -33.49 23.52
CA LEU A 29 24.65 -34.13 22.56
C LEU A 29 23.19 -33.97 22.96
N TRP A 30 22.85 -34.19 24.23
CA TRP A 30 21.47 -34.20 24.70
C TRP A 30 20.93 -32.80 25.02
N ALA A 31 21.78 -31.90 25.54
CA ALA A 31 21.38 -30.55 25.90
C ALA A 31 20.83 -29.72 24.72
N PRO A 32 21.46 -29.66 23.53
CA PRO A 32 20.92 -28.90 22.41
C PRO A 32 19.66 -29.54 21.81
N LEU A 33 19.57 -30.88 21.80
CA LEU A 33 18.40 -31.59 21.28
C LEU A 33 17.14 -31.32 22.12
N LEU A 34 17.27 -31.39 23.44
CA LEU A 34 16.17 -31.10 24.36
C LEU A 34 15.81 -29.61 24.38
N ALA A 35 16.80 -28.73 24.23
CA ALA A 35 16.56 -27.30 24.10
C ALA A 35 15.75 -26.96 22.85
N VAL A 36 16.08 -27.55 21.70
CA VAL A 36 15.32 -27.38 20.45
C VAL A 36 13.91 -27.96 20.59
N ALA A 37 13.77 -29.15 21.18
CA ALA A 37 12.45 -29.75 21.39
C ALA A 37 11.56 -28.91 22.32
N ALA A 38 12.12 -28.38 23.40
CA ALA A 38 11.42 -27.47 24.32
C ALA A 38 11.08 -26.13 23.66
N ALA A 39 12.00 -25.56 22.87
CA ALA A 39 11.75 -24.33 22.12
C ALA A 39 10.58 -24.49 21.16
N LEU A 40 10.57 -25.57 20.37
CA LEU A 40 9.51 -25.89 19.43
C LEU A 40 8.19 -26.18 20.16
N GLY A 41 8.23 -26.96 21.24
CA GLY A 41 7.05 -27.25 22.06
C GLY A 41 6.41 -25.99 22.64
N VAL A 42 7.21 -25.09 23.24
CA VAL A 42 6.74 -23.81 23.78
C VAL A 42 6.28 -22.88 22.67
N TYR A 43 6.96 -22.86 21.53
CA TYR A 43 6.56 -22.08 20.37
C TYR A 43 5.19 -22.52 19.84
N PHE A 44 4.98 -23.81 19.60
CA PHE A 44 3.69 -24.34 19.11
C PHE A 44 2.58 -24.25 20.15
N MET A 45 2.89 -24.32 21.44
CA MET A 45 1.90 -24.17 22.51
C MET A 45 1.48 -22.71 22.73
N LEU A 46 2.28 -21.75 22.26
CA LEU A 46 1.99 -20.30 22.34
C LEU A 46 1.47 -19.73 21.01
N ASP A 47 1.76 -20.40 19.88
CA ASP A 47 1.31 -20.03 18.53
C ASP A 47 0.26 -21.01 18.02
N ASP A 48 -1.01 -20.78 18.38
CA ASP A 48 -2.17 -21.60 17.96
C ASP A 48 -2.55 -21.45 16.48
N ARG A 49 -1.72 -20.81 15.65
CA ARG A 49 -2.05 -20.57 14.24
C ARG A 49 -1.76 -21.79 13.38
N SER A 50 -2.71 -22.13 12.52
CA SER A 50 -2.39 -23.02 11.41
C SER A 50 -1.45 -22.29 10.41
N PRO A 51 -0.59 -23.00 9.68
CA PRO A 51 0.27 -22.39 8.66
C PRO A 51 -0.50 -21.62 7.58
N ALA A 52 -1.80 -21.91 7.39
CA ALA A 52 -2.68 -21.15 6.51
C ALA A 52 -3.05 -19.77 7.10
N GLN A 53 -3.24 -19.66 8.42
CA GLN A 53 -3.52 -18.39 9.10
C GLN A 53 -2.28 -17.48 9.15
N ALA A 54 -1.08 -18.04 9.32
CA ALA A 54 0.16 -17.28 9.26
C ALA A 54 0.34 -16.61 7.88
N ARG A 55 0.18 -17.38 6.79
CA ARG A 55 0.27 -16.86 5.41
C ARG A 55 -0.81 -15.82 5.10
N GLY A 56 -2.02 -16.00 5.63
CA GLY A 56 -3.10 -15.03 5.45
C GLY A 56 -2.80 -13.68 6.12
N ASP A 57 -2.18 -13.71 7.29
CA ASP A 57 -1.78 -12.49 7.99
C ASP A 57 -0.60 -11.78 7.31
N ASP A 58 0.40 -12.53 6.85
CA ASP A 58 1.52 -11.97 6.08
C ASP A 58 1.02 -11.23 4.83
N TYR A 59 0.05 -11.83 4.11
CA TYR A 59 -0.58 -11.19 2.95
C TYR A 59 -1.30 -9.88 3.29
N LEU A 60 -2.02 -9.85 4.42
CA LEU A 60 -2.72 -8.63 4.86
C LEU A 60 -1.74 -7.53 5.28
N ASP A 61 -0.60 -7.89 5.88
CA ASP A 61 0.44 -6.95 6.26
C ASP A 61 1.17 -6.39 5.03
N GLU A 62 1.45 -7.22 4.02
CA GLU A 62 1.95 -6.74 2.72
C GLU A 62 0.96 -5.79 2.03
N ALA A 63 -0.34 -6.13 2.05
CA ALA A 63 -1.38 -5.28 1.49
C ALA A 63 -1.46 -3.91 2.20
N ARG A 64 -1.30 -3.88 3.54
CA ARG A 64 -1.23 -2.64 4.31
C ARG A 64 -0.01 -1.81 3.95
N ALA A 65 1.16 -2.43 3.86
CA ALA A 65 2.39 -1.74 3.46
C ALA A 65 2.25 -1.09 2.07
N LYS A 66 1.60 -1.78 1.12
CA LYS A 66 1.32 -1.21 -0.21
C LYS A 66 0.34 -0.05 -0.19
N VAL A 67 -0.70 -0.10 0.65
CA VAL A 67 -1.60 1.03 0.86
C VAL A 67 -0.84 2.24 1.40
N GLU A 68 0.03 2.04 2.39
CA GLU A 68 0.84 3.12 2.97
C GLU A 68 1.80 3.76 1.95
N GLU A 69 2.41 2.95 1.08
CA GLU A 69 3.24 3.42 -0.02
C GLU A 69 2.44 4.31 -0.98
N ALA A 70 1.25 3.87 -1.41
CA ALA A 70 0.37 4.66 -2.26
C ALA A 70 -0.07 5.97 -1.59
N LEU A 71 -0.46 5.92 -0.30
CA LEU A 71 -0.85 7.10 0.47
C LEU A 71 0.32 8.07 0.70
N LYS A 72 1.56 7.60 0.69
CA LYS A 72 2.74 8.48 0.73
C LYS A 72 2.86 9.31 -0.54
N VAL A 73 2.66 8.70 -1.72
CA VAL A 73 2.63 9.42 -3.00
C VAL A 73 1.47 10.42 -3.02
N LEU A 74 0.28 9.99 -2.57
CA LEU A 74 -0.90 10.85 -2.51
C LEU A 74 -0.67 12.12 -1.68
N ARG A 75 -0.01 12.01 -0.52
CA ARG A 75 0.37 13.18 0.30
C ARG A 75 1.32 14.13 -0.42
N GLY A 76 2.20 13.61 -1.26
CA GLY A 76 3.04 14.41 -2.15
C GLY A 76 2.21 15.23 -3.13
N ILE A 77 1.26 14.58 -3.81
CA ILE A 77 0.32 15.21 -4.74
C ILE A 77 -0.56 16.24 -4.03
N GLU A 78 -1.06 15.93 -2.84
CA GLU A 78 -1.87 16.87 -2.05
C GLU A 78 -1.11 18.16 -1.76
N ARG A 79 0.18 18.05 -1.40
CA ARG A 79 1.04 19.23 -1.19
C ARG A 79 1.20 20.03 -2.48
N LEU A 80 1.54 19.36 -3.59
CA LEU A 80 1.71 20.01 -4.90
C LEU A 80 0.41 20.66 -5.40
N SER A 81 -0.75 20.09 -5.09
CA SER A 81 -2.05 20.64 -5.50
C SER A 81 -2.29 22.06 -4.98
N ARG A 82 -1.64 22.45 -3.88
CA ARG A 82 -1.76 23.80 -3.29
C ARG A 82 -1.07 24.87 -4.14
N GLU A 83 -0.10 24.46 -4.96
CA GLU A 83 0.67 25.33 -5.85
C GLU A 83 0.00 25.50 -7.23
N VAL A 84 -1.04 24.72 -7.51
CA VAL A 84 -1.84 24.82 -8.75
C VAL A 84 -2.71 26.07 -8.71
N GLN A 85 -2.51 26.96 -9.69
CA GLN A 85 -3.21 28.24 -9.79
C GLN A 85 -4.63 28.08 -10.33
N ALA A 86 -4.84 27.14 -11.27
CA ALA A 86 -6.15 26.90 -11.87
C ALA A 86 -7.11 26.27 -10.83
N PRO A 87 -8.23 26.93 -10.47
CA PRO A 87 -9.08 26.49 -9.36
C PRO A 87 -9.76 25.16 -9.63
N VAL A 88 -10.16 24.91 -10.88
CA VAL A 88 -10.81 23.65 -11.30
C VAL A 88 -9.83 22.48 -11.21
N ALA A 89 -8.63 22.65 -11.77
CA ALA A 89 -7.55 21.68 -11.72
C ALA A 89 -7.17 21.32 -10.27
N ARG A 90 -7.04 22.33 -9.41
CA ARG A 90 -6.80 22.14 -7.98
C ARG A 90 -7.92 21.35 -7.30
N ALA A 91 -9.18 21.68 -7.59
CA ALA A 91 -10.33 20.99 -7.02
C ALA A 91 -10.39 19.51 -7.46
N ALA A 92 -10.03 19.21 -8.71
CA ALA A 92 -9.94 17.84 -9.21
C ALA A 92 -8.87 17.03 -8.43
N LEU A 93 -7.67 17.58 -8.25
CA LEU A 93 -6.61 16.94 -7.46
C LEU A 93 -7.02 16.72 -6.01
N GLN A 94 -7.65 17.71 -5.37
CA GLN A 94 -8.15 17.59 -4.00
C GLN A 94 -9.25 16.54 -3.87
N SER A 95 -10.12 16.42 -4.88
CA SER A 95 -11.16 15.40 -4.93
C SER A 95 -10.54 14.00 -5.02
N ALA A 96 -9.56 13.81 -5.89
CA ALA A 96 -8.81 12.57 -5.98
C ALA A 96 -8.09 12.22 -4.65
N CYS A 97 -7.47 13.21 -3.99
CA CYS A 97 -6.84 13.04 -2.68
C CYS A 97 -7.82 12.62 -1.58
N ARG A 98 -9.10 12.95 -1.72
CA ARG A 98 -10.16 12.52 -0.80
C ARG A 98 -10.68 11.12 -1.12
N TYR A 99 -10.88 10.80 -2.40
CA TYR A 99 -11.52 9.54 -2.80
C TYR A 99 -10.57 8.34 -2.76
N VAL A 100 -9.26 8.52 -2.96
CA VAL A 100 -8.30 7.40 -2.93
C VAL A 100 -8.22 6.73 -1.55
N PRO A 101 -8.07 7.44 -0.42
CA PRO A 101 -8.09 6.81 0.90
C PRO A 101 -9.44 6.12 1.18
N GLU A 102 -10.55 6.77 0.81
CA GLU A 102 -11.87 6.17 0.93
C GLU A 102 -11.95 4.85 0.14
N LEU A 103 -11.48 4.83 -1.11
CA LEU A 103 -11.45 3.62 -1.94
C LEU A 103 -10.70 2.47 -1.25
N PHE A 104 -9.53 2.74 -0.66
CA PHE A 104 -8.78 1.72 0.06
C PHE A 104 -9.51 1.19 1.29
N ASP A 105 -10.18 2.07 2.05
CA ASP A 105 -10.97 1.64 3.21
C ASP A 105 -12.20 0.82 2.78
N ARG A 106 -12.87 1.19 1.69
CA ARG A 106 -13.99 0.42 1.13
C ARG A 106 -13.56 -0.94 0.60
N VAL A 107 -12.46 -1.00 -0.15
CA VAL A 107 -11.92 -2.27 -0.67
C VAL A 107 -11.45 -3.16 0.46
N ARG A 108 -10.82 -2.61 1.51
CA ARG A 108 -10.44 -3.37 2.71
C ARG A 108 -11.66 -4.01 3.38
N ALA A 109 -12.79 -3.29 3.44
CA ALA A 109 -14.02 -3.80 4.05
C ALA A 109 -14.75 -4.81 3.17
N ALA A 110 -14.85 -4.57 1.86
CA ALA A 110 -15.65 -5.38 0.95
C ALA A 110 -14.88 -6.58 0.36
N ALA A 111 -13.58 -6.41 0.07
CA ALA A 111 -12.75 -7.40 -0.61
C ALA A 111 -11.28 -7.32 -0.15
N PRO A 112 -10.96 -7.74 1.09
CA PRO A 112 -9.61 -7.61 1.66
C PRO A 112 -8.53 -8.33 0.83
N ASN A 113 -8.88 -9.44 0.19
CA ASN A 113 -7.98 -10.20 -0.71
C ASN A 113 -7.66 -9.47 -2.03
N SER A 114 -8.36 -8.38 -2.33
CA SER A 114 -8.11 -7.53 -3.51
C SER A 114 -7.39 -6.23 -3.15
N LEU A 115 -7.10 -6.01 -1.86
CA LEU A 115 -6.51 -4.77 -1.37
C LEU A 115 -5.09 -4.57 -1.91
N TYR A 116 -4.27 -5.63 -1.93
CA TYR A 116 -2.90 -5.56 -2.44
C TYR A 116 -2.86 -5.15 -3.92
N SER A 117 -3.66 -5.83 -4.77
CA SER A 117 -3.70 -5.54 -6.21
C SER A 117 -4.26 -4.14 -6.47
N THR A 118 -5.31 -3.76 -5.74
CA THR A 118 -5.87 -2.40 -5.77
C THR A 118 -4.82 -1.35 -5.42
N ALA A 119 -4.14 -1.51 -4.28
CA ALA A 119 -3.11 -0.57 -3.83
C ALA A 119 -1.95 -0.48 -4.81
N SER A 120 -1.55 -1.59 -5.42
CA SER A 120 -0.48 -1.62 -6.43
C SER A 120 -0.87 -0.86 -7.70
N GLN A 121 -2.06 -1.10 -8.25
CA GLN A 121 -2.51 -0.42 -9.48
C GLN A 121 -2.78 1.06 -9.24
N ILE A 122 -3.53 1.41 -8.17
CA ILE A 122 -3.75 2.81 -7.78
C ILE A 122 -2.43 3.50 -7.48
N GLY A 123 -1.48 2.84 -6.80
CA GLY A 123 -0.13 3.37 -6.58
C GLY A 123 0.62 3.70 -7.87
N GLY A 124 0.48 2.85 -8.89
CA GLY A 124 0.98 3.12 -10.24
C GLY A 124 0.35 4.37 -10.85
N HIS A 125 -0.98 4.48 -10.83
CA HIS A 125 -1.68 5.66 -11.34
C HIS A 125 -1.32 6.95 -10.59
N LEU A 126 -1.12 6.87 -9.27
CA LEU A 126 -0.67 8.01 -8.45
C LEU A 126 0.74 8.44 -8.80
N THR A 127 1.64 7.49 -9.06
CA THR A 127 3.02 7.82 -9.48
C THR A 127 3.01 8.55 -10.82
N SER A 128 2.19 8.10 -11.77
CA SER A 128 1.99 8.80 -13.04
C SER A 128 1.36 10.18 -12.84
N LEU A 129 0.35 10.31 -11.96
CA LEU A 129 -0.28 11.59 -11.64
C LEU A 129 0.72 12.57 -11.00
N ASP A 130 1.57 12.14 -10.07
CA ASP A 130 2.63 12.96 -9.47
C ASP A 130 3.56 13.54 -10.55
N GLY A 131 3.93 12.72 -11.54
CA GLY A 131 4.69 13.17 -12.71
C GLY A 131 3.97 14.27 -13.50
N VAL A 132 2.69 14.05 -13.83
CA VAL A 132 1.86 15.03 -14.55
C VAL A 132 1.71 16.33 -13.77
N VAL A 133 1.48 16.25 -12.45
CA VAL A 133 1.35 17.43 -11.58
C VAL A 133 2.65 18.24 -11.55
N ARG A 134 3.81 17.58 -11.43
CA ARG A 134 5.12 18.27 -11.44
C ARG A 134 5.38 18.95 -12.78
N GLN A 135 5.09 18.27 -13.89
CA GLN A 135 5.25 18.85 -15.22
C GLN A 135 4.31 20.04 -15.41
N TYR A 136 3.05 19.92 -14.99
CA TYR A 136 2.09 21.01 -15.01
C TYR A 136 2.59 22.23 -14.23
N LEU A 137 3.12 22.02 -13.01
CA LEU A 137 3.67 23.09 -12.18
C LEU A 137 4.94 23.72 -12.80
N ASP A 138 5.79 22.95 -13.45
CA ASP A 138 6.96 23.49 -14.15
C ASP A 138 6.54 24.36 -15.35
N ILE A 139 5.56 23.92 -16.15
CA ILE A 139 4.99 24.73 -17.25
C ILE A 139 4.33 25.99 -16.70
N GLN A 140 3.58 25.88 -15.60
CA GLN A 140 2.96 27.02 -14.92
C GLN A 140 4.02 28.05 -14.45
N GLY A 141 5.16 27.58 -13.94
CA GLY A 141 6.24 28.44 -13.45
C GLY A 141 7.16 28.99 -14.56
N LYS A 142 7.29 28.29 -15.68
CA LYS A 142 8.24 28.60 -16.76
C LYS A 142 7.63 28.42 -18.15
N PRO A 143 6.53 29.11 -18.50
CA PRO A 143 5.79 28.87 -19.75
C PRO A 143 6.63 29.13 -21.01
N VAL A 144 7.61 30.05 -20.95
CA VAL A 144 8.48 30.43 -22.07
C VAL A 144 9.40 29.28 -22.54
N LEU A 145 9.62 28.25 -21.72
CA LEU A 145 10.46 27.11 -22.07
C LEU A 145 9.76 26.05 -22.91
N TYR A 146 8.48 26.25 -23.23
CA TYR A 146 7.63 25.26 -23.88
C TYR A 146 7.04 25.80 -25.20
N THR A 147 6.94 24.93 -26.20
CA THR A 147 6.44 25.27 -27.55
C THR A 147 4.97 25.71 -27.54
N ASP A 148 4.12 25.02 -26.76
CA ASP A 148 2.70 25.36 -26.56
C ASP A 148 2.29 25.13 -25.10
N PRO A 149 2.60 26.07 -24.18
CA PRO A 149 2.36 25.91 -22.75
C PRO A 149 0.87 25.82 -22.40
N GLU A 150 -0.01 26.47 -23.18
CA GLU A 150 -1.45 26.45 -22.91
C GLU A 150 -2.07 25.09 -23.23
N ALA A 151 -1.73 24.49 -24.37
CA ALA A 151 -2.19 23.14 -24.69
C ALA A 151 -1.65 22.09 -23.69
N LEU A 152 -0.39 22.21 -23.29
CA LEU A 152 0.22 21.31 -22.31
C LEU A 152 -0.44 21.44 -20.93
N ARG A 153 -0.73 22.67 -20.49
CA ARG A 153 -1.48 22.91 -19.24
C ARG A 153 -2.86 22.30 -19.31
N HIS A 154 -3.61 22.59 -20.36
CA HIS A 154 -4.97 22.05 -20.53
C HIS A 154 -4.99 20.51 -20.54
N SER A 155 -4.01 19.88 -21.19
CA SER A 155 -3.83 18.42 -21.15
C SER A 155 -3.61 17.89 -19.73
N GLY A 156 -2.79 18.57 -18.93
CA GLY A 156 -2.60 18.24 -17.52
C GLY A 156 -3.87 18.37 -16.68
N GLU A 157 -4.64 19.44 -16.88
CA GLU A 157 -5.93 19.66 -16.19
C GLU A 157 -6.92 18.54 -16.50
N LEU A 158 -7.03 18.16 -17.77
CA LEU A 158 -7.87 17.05 -18.22
C LEU A 158 -7.44 15.72 -17.58
N ALA A 159 -6.13 15.49 -17.41
CA ALA A 159 -5.63 14.30 -16.74
C ALA A 159 -6.04 14.27 -15.25
N PHE A 160 -6.03 15.41 -14.57
CA PHE A 160 -6.49 15.51 -13.18
C PHE A 160 -7.98 15.22 -13.06
N GLU A 161 -8.79 15.78 -13.96
CA GLU A 161 -10.23 15.55 -14.01
C GLU A 161 -10.58 14.09 -14.27
N ARG A 162 -9.92 13.46 -15.25
CA ARG A 162 -10.10 12.03 -15.56
C ARG A 162 -9.75 11.15 -14.38
N PHE A 163 -8.66 11.44 -13.68
CA PHE A 163 -8.28 10.68 -12.49
C PHE A 163 -9.26 10.88 -11.33
N ALA A 164 -9.74 12.11 -11.11
CA ALA A 164 -10.75 12.40 -10.11
C ALA A 164 -12.08 11.66 -10.40
N ALA A 165 -12.53 11.65 -11.65
CA ALA A 165 -13.71 10.90 -12.07
C ALA A 165 -13.54 9.39 -11.86
N PHE A 166 -12.40 8.84 -12.29
CA PHE A 166 -12.07 7.43 -12.11
C PHE A 166 -12.09 7.00 -10.64
N THR A 167 -11.48 7.78 -9.74
CA THR A 167 -11.45 7.45 -8.30
C THR A 167 -12.85 7.50 -7.68
N LEU A 168 -13.66 8.49 -8.03
CA LEU A 168 -15.06 8.58 -7.59
C LEU A 168 -15.90 7.39 -8.08
N ASP A 169 -15.80 7.04 -9.36
CA ASP A 169 -16.56 5.93 -9.92
C ASP A 169 -16.09 4.59 -9.36
N SER A 170 -14.79 4.43 -9.06
CA SER A 170 -14.27 3.26 -8.36
C SER A 170 -14.88 3.11 -6.96
N VAL A 171 -14.99 4.20 -6.19
CA VAL A 171 -15.66 4.19 -4.88
C VAL A 171 -17.13 3.78 -5.02
N ARG A 172 -17.83 4.30 -6.04
CA ARG A 172 -19.25 3.97 -6.30
C ARG A 172 -19.43 2.48 -6.63
N LEU A 173 -18.60 1.92 -7.50
CA LEU A 173 -18.67 0.51 -7.88
C LEU A 173 -18.44 -0.42 -6.67
N VAL A 174 -17.44 -0.11 -5.84
CA VAL A 174 -17.17 -0.88 -4.62
C VAL A 174 -18.34 -0.77 -3.63
N ASN A 175 -18.93 0.41 -3.47
CA ASN A 175 -20.09 0.61 -2.59
C ASN A 175 -21.36 -0.12 -3.09
N GLN A 176 -21.51 -0.30 -4.40
CA GLN A 176 -22.62 -1.06 -5.00
C GLN A 176 -22.41 -2.58 -4.91
N GLY A 177 -21.26 -3.03 -4.39
CA GLY A 177 -20.91 -4.45 -4.35
C GLY A 177 -20.43 -5.01 -5.69
N ASP A 178 -20.27 -4.17 -6.72
CA ASP A 178 -19.79 -4.59 -8.04
C ASP A 178 -18.26 -4.62 -8.10
N ILE A 179 -17.68 -5.51 -7.31
CA ILE A 179 -16.23 -5.71 -7.23
C ILE A 179 -15.67 -6.26 -8.55
N ALA A 180 -16.48 -6.98 -9.33
CA ALA A 180 -16.08 -7.52 -10.62
C ALA A 180 -15.91 -6.39 -11.67
N GLN A 181 -16.90 -5.51 -11.80
CA GLN A 181 -16.82 -4.36 -12.69
C GLN A 181 -15.73 -3.37 -12.26
N TYR A 182 -15.58 -3.13 -10.95
CA TYR A 182 -14.46 -2.34 -10.44
C TYR A 182 -13.11 -2.89 -10.89
N ARG A 183 -12.87 -4.20 -10.76
CA ARG A 183 -11.60 -4.82 -11.19
C ARG A 183 -11.38 -4.74 -12.69
N ALA A 184 -12.42 -5.00 -13.48
CA ALA A 184 -12.34 -4.86 -14.95
C ALA A 184 -11.97 -3.43 -15.37
N ASN A 185 -12.52 -2.43 -14.68
CA ASN A 185 -12.17 -1.02 -14.93
C ASN A 185 -10.74 -0.70 -14.48
N LEU A 186 -10.31 -1.21 -13.32
CA LEU A 186 -8.95 -1.02 -12.81
C LEU A 186 -7.89 -1.52 -13.81
N ASP A 187 -8.13 -2.68 -14.41
CA ASP A 187 -7.20 -3.31 -15.37
C ASP A 187 -7.18 -2.61 -16.76
N THR A 188 -8.20 -1.83 -17.10
CA THR A 188 -8.36 -1.24 -18.45
C THR A 188 -8.14 0.27 -18.51
N VAL A 189 -8.22 0.97 -17.37
CA VAL A 189 -8.02 2.42 -17.32
C VAL A 189 -6.54 2.74 -17.50
N ALA A 190 -6.23 3.48 -18.57
CA ALA A 190 -4.86 3.92 -18.82
C ALA A 190 -4.40 4.92 -17.73
N PRO A 191 -3.16 4.82 -17.25
CA PRO A 191 -2.62 5.78 -16.31
C PRO A 191 -2.57 7.20 -16.91
N PRO A 192 -2.65 8.25 -16.07
CA PRO A 192 -2.44 9.62 -16.51
C PRO A 192 -1.14 9.71 -17.32
N LYS A 193 -1.21 10.19 -18.56
CA LYS A 193 -0.04 10.27 -19.44
C LYS A 193 0.63 11.62 -19.29
N LEU A 194 1.97 11.61 -19.29
CA LEU A 194 2.75 12.82 -19.50
C LEU A 194 2.53 13.28 -20.95
N PRO A 195 2.17 14.55 -21.19
CA PRO A 195 2.10 15.06 -22.55
C PRO A 195 3.50 15.05 -23.19
N GLU A 196 3.56 14.62 -24.45
CA GLU A 196 4.81 14.59 -25.23
C GLU A 196 5.32 16.02 -25.42
N LEU A 197 6.56 16.25 -25.00
CA LEU A 197 7.26 17.51 -25.22
C LEU A 197 7.80 17.48 -26.66
N GLY A 198 7.00 17.97 -27.61
CA GLY A 198 7.37 18.16 -29.01
C GLY A 198 8.24 19.39 -29.23
#